data_AF-A0A432S8P5-F1
#
_entry.id   AF-A0A432S8P5-F1
#
_cell.length_a   1.000
_cell.length_b   1.000
_cell.length_c   1.000
_cell.angle_alpha   90.00
_cell.angle_beta   90.00
_cell.angle_gamma   90.00
#
_symmetry.space_group_name_H-M   'P 1'
#
loop_
_entity.id
_entity.type
_entity.pdbx_description
1 polymer ?
#
loop_
_entity_poly.entity_id
_entity_poly.type
_entity_poly.pdbx_seq_one_letter_code
_entity_poly.pdbx_strand_id
1 'polypeptide(L)'
;MKQDHKAFGLWSAVFLGIGSMVGAGIFVLLGEAGAIAGNLVWVSFIFGGIIALLSGYSLAKLAAAYPSRGGIVEYLVQCYGEGVFSGSVSVLFYLSAMVAIAMVAKTFGTYTTMMIIGQDNKFWVDIFSVGILLTFMFINLAGASIIAKSENIIVIFKLSILILFTIIAFFYINPDLLSIKDAPPIKNIFSSIALTFFAYEGFRVITNTAEDMENPAKLMLKSMIIAILFVMTLYIAVTFAVFGNLPLPEIIKAKDYALAEAAKPAFGEMGFKIMAIAAL
;
A
#
# COMPACT_ATOMS: atom_id res chain seq x y z
N MET A 1 -33.36 21.09 -4.67
CA MET A 1 -31.99 20.68 -5.05
C MET A 1 -31.11 20.87 -3.81
N LYS A 2 -30.69 19.79 -3.14
CA LYS A 2 -29.75 19.89 -2.02
C LYS A 2 -28.40 20.35 -2.58
N GLN A 3 -27.79 21.35 -1.95
CA GLN A 3 -26.41 21.74 -2.25
C GLN A 3 -25.52 20.52 -2.04
N ASP A 4 -24.95 19.96 -3.11
CA ASP A 4 -23.90 18.95 -2.99
C ASP A 4 -22.67 19.61 -2.38
N HIS A 5 -22.51 19.44 -1.07
CA HIS A 5 -21.23 19.66 -0.43
C HIS A 5 -20.25 18.65 -1.00
N LYS A 6 -19.46 19.09 -1.99
CA LYS A 6 -18.32 18.33 -2.51
C LYS A 6 -17.46 17.87 -1.34
N ALA A 7 -17.36 16.56 -1.14
CA ALA A 7 -16.79 15.97 0.06
C ALA A 7 -15.24 15.90 0.03
N PHE A 8 -14.63 16.02 -1.14
CA PHE A 8 -13.18 15.84 -1.32
C PHE A 8 -12.46 17.10 -1.78
N GLY A 9 -11.66 17.68 -0.87
CA GLY A 9 -10.62 18.66 -1.19
C GLY A 9 -9.28 17.98 -1.53
N LEU A 10 -8.26 18.81 -1.81
CA LEU A 10 -6.89 18.35 -2.16
C LEU A 10 -6.34 17.33 -1.15
N TRP A 11 -6.33 17.70 0.13
CA TRP A 11 -5.73 16.92 1.20
C TRP A 11 -6.52 15.65 1.52
N SER A 12 -7.87 15.71 1.50
CA SER A 12 -8.70 14.51 1.69
C SER A 12 -8.38 13.45 0.63
N ALA A 13 -8.22 13.86 -0.63
CA ALA A 13 -7.84 12.95 -1.72
C ALA A 13 -6.38 12.47 -1.60
N VAL A 14 -5.44 13.33 -1.18
CA VAL A 14 -4.05 12.92 -0.91
C VAL A 14 -4.00 11.86 0.20
N PHE A 15 -4.66 12.10 1.34
CA PHE A 15 -4.68 11.16 2.45
C PHE A 15 -5.36 9.84 2.09
N LEU A 16 -6.44 9.88 1.29
CA LEU A 16 -7.07 8.67 0.77
C LEU A 16 -6.10 7.83 -0.06
N GLY A 17 -5.36 8.46 -0.98
CA GLY A 17 -4.35 7.79 -1.80
C GLY A 17 -3.20 7.22 -0.98
N ILE A 18 -2.65 8.01 -0.06
CA ILE A 18 -1.58 7.55 0.85
C ILE A 18 -2.06 6.38 1.70
N GLY A 19 -3.25 6.50 2.30
CA GLY A 19 -3.85 5.47 3.13
C GLY A 19 -4.05 4.14 2.38
N SER A 20 -4.48 4.24 1.13
CA SER A 20 -4.69 3.10 0.24
C SER A 20 -3.38 2.43 -0.21
N MET A 21 -2.29 3.19 -0.36
CA MET A 21 -0.97 2.62 -0.70
C MET A 21 -0.28 1.97 0.51
N VAL A 22 -0.22 2.67 1.65
CA VAL A 22 0.60 2.31 2.84
C VAL A 22 0.02 1.12 3.64
N GLY A 23 -1.03 0.44 3.16
CA GLY A 23 -1.52 -0.81 3.75
C GLY A 23 -0.59 -2.01 3.51
N ALA A 24 -1.14 -3.15 3.09
CA ALA A 24 -0.36 -4.35 2.76
C ALA A 24 0.84 -4.08 1.82
N GLY A 25 0.77 -3.01 1.02
CA GLY A 25 1.85 -2.50 0.20
C GLY A 25 3.22 -2.52 0.88
N ILE A 26 3.48 -1.63 1.83
CA ILE A 26 4.81 -1.58 2.48
C ILE A 26 4.98 -2.64 3.56
N PHE A 27 3.91 -3.00 4.27
CA PHE A 27 3.99 -3.92 5.41
C PHE A 27 4.33 -5.36 5.01
N VAL A 28 4.03 -5.79 3.79
CA VAL A 28 4.39 -7.13 3.28
C VAL A 28 5.38 -7.06 2.14
N LEU A 29 5.14 -6.21 1.14
CA LEU A 29 5.88 -6.28 -0.12
C LEU A 29 7.31 -5.78 0.04
N LEU A 30 7.63 -5.04 1.10
CA LEU A 30 9.01 -4.69 1.42
C LEU A 30 9.89 -5.93 1.61
N GLY A 31 9.43 -6.89 2.42
CA GLY A 31 10.18 -8.12 2.68
C GLY A 31 10.19 -9.06 1.48
N GLU A 32 9.06 -9.18 0.77
CA GLU A 32 8.95 -9.98 -0.46
C GLU A 32 9.87 -9.46 -1.58
N ALA A 33 9.81 -8.17 -1.88
CA ALA A 33 10.70 -7.53 -2.86
C ALA A 33 12.15 -7.56 -2.37
N GLY A 34 12.35 -7.41 -1.06
CA GLY A 34 13.62 -7.52 -0.37
C GLY A 34 14.29 -8.88 -0.54
N ALA A 35 13.52 -9.96 -0.46
CA ALA A 35 14.04 -11.31 -0.66
C ALA A 35 14.53 -11.55 -2.11
N ILE A 36 14.03 -10.76 -3.06
CA ILE A 36 14.40 -10.86 -4.47
C ILE A 36 15.60 -9.95 -4.80
N ALA A 37 15.51 -8.67 -4.42
CA ALA A 37 16.47 -7.62 -4.79
C ALA A 37 17.53 -7.32 -3.71
N GLY A 38 17.38 -7.87 -2.51
CA GLY A 38 18.26 -7.61 -1.36
C GLY A 38 18.36 -6.12 -1.06
N ASN A 39 19.58 -5.67 -0.73
CA ASN A 39 19.89 -4.28 -0.40
C ASN A 39 19.64 -3.30 -1.57
N LEU A 40 19.37 -3.78 -2.78
CA LEU A 40 19.03 -2.95 -3.94
C LEU A 40 17.51 -2.73 -4.10
N VAL A 41 16.68 -3.24 -3.19
CA VAL A 41 15.21 -3.12 -3.30
C VAL A 41 14.70 -1.67 -3.30
N TRP A 42 15.44 -0.72 -2.72
CA TRP A 42 15.09 0.70 -2.80
C TRP A 42 15.07 1.20 -4.25
N VAL A 43 15.91 0.65 -5.13
CA VAL A 43 15.91 0.94 -6.57
C VAL A 43 14.61 0.46 -7.20
N SER A 44 14.13 -0.72 -6.80
CA SER A 44 12.85 -1.25 -7.25
C SER A 44 11.70 -0.33 -6.84
N PHE A 45 11.70 0.18 -5.60
CA PHE A 45 10.70 1.15 -5.16
C PHE A 45 10.75 2.47 -5.93
N ILE A 46 11.93 2.95 -6.34
CA ILE A 46 12.03 4.11 -7.24
C ILE A 46 11.37 3.81 -8.59
N PHE A 47 11.73 2.71 -9.24
CA PHE A 47 11.15 2.37 -10.54
C PHE A 47 9.65 2.08 -10.46
N GLY A 48 9.20 1.37 -9.43
CA GLY A 48 7.79 1.18 -9.14
C GLY A 48 7.05 2.50 -8.97
N GLY A 49 7.66 3.46 -8.26
CA GLY A 49 7.11 4.82 -8.08
C GLY A 49 7.07 5.62 -9.37
N ILE A 50 8.10 5.52 -10.24
CA ILE A 50 8.11 6.16 -11.56
C ILE A 50 6.99 5.60 -12.44
N ILE A 51 6.82 4.28 -12.49
CA ILE A 51 5.72 3.63 -13.24
C ILE A 51 4.37 4.08 -12.69
N ALA A 52 4.24 4.20 -11.37
CA ALA A 52 3.05 4.73 -10.72
C ALA A 52 2.80 6.20 -11.09
N LEU A 53 3.81 7.05 -11.15
CA LEU A 53 3.68 8.46 -11.57
C LEU A 53 3.22 8.59 -13.02
N LEU A 54 3.81 7.81 -13.94
CA LEU A 54 3.42 7.81 -15.35
C LEU A 54 1.97 7.33 -15.52
N SER A 55 1.60 6.25 -14.83
CA SER A 55 0.23 5.71 -14.84
C SER A 55 -0.76 6.69 -14.20
N GLY A 56 -0.39 7.25 -13.05
CA GLY A 56 -1.16 8.22 -12.30
C GLY A 56 -1.39 9.52 -13.06
N TYR A 57 -0.41 10.00 -13.83
CA TYR A 57 -0.56 11.15 -14.71
C TYR A 57 -1.67 10.91 -15.75
N SER A 58 -1.61 9.78 -16.47
CA SER A 58 -2.60 9.40 -17.48
C SER A 58 -3.99 9.27 -16.86
N LEU A 59 -4.10 8.56 -15.74
CA LEU A 59 -5.37 8.36 -15.04
C LEU A 59 -5.93 9.66 -14.46
N ALA A 60 -5.08 10.55 -13.93
CA ALA A 60 -5.53 11.83 -13.41
C ALA A 60 -6.05 12.77 -14.52
N LYS A 61 -5.46 12.73 -15.71
CA LYS A 61 -5.96 13.48 -16.88
C LYS A 61 -7.33 12.96 -17.34
N LEU A 62 -7.51 11.64 -17.37
CA LEU A 62 -8.80 11.02 -17.68
C LEU A 62 -9.85 11.34 -16.62
N ALA A 63 -9.50 11.22 -15.33
CA ALA A 63 -10.38 11.54 -14.21
C ALA A 63 -10.79 13.02 -14.16
N ALA A 64 -9.91 13.92 -14.61
CA ALA A 64 -10.22 15.34 -14.76
C ALA A 64 -11.17 15.63 -15.94
N ALA A 65 -11.05 14.88 -17.04
CA ALA A 65 -11.87 15.03 -18.24
C ALA A 65 -13.24 14.36 -18.11
N TYR A 66 -13.29 13.21 -17.43
CA TYR A 66 -14.47 12.39 -17.23
C TYR A 66 -14.65 12.11 -15.72
N PRO A 67 -15.15 13.08 -14.93
CA PRO A 67 -15.34 12.88 -13.49
C PRO A 67 -16.45 11.85 -13.25
N SER A 68 -16.05 10.63 -12.91
CA SER A 68 -16.95 9.50 -12.65
C SER A 68 -16.45 8.69 -11.45
N ARG A 69 -17.37 8.22 -10.60
CA ARG A 69 -17.07 7.23 -9.56
C ARG A 69 -16.63 5.88 -10.12
N GLY A 70 -16.97 5.60 -11.38
CA GLY A 70 -16.58 4.38 -12.09
C GLY A 70 -15.09 4.28 -12.39
N GLY A 71 -14.34 5.38 -12.24
CA GLY A 71 -12.88 5.39 -12.36
C GLY A 71 -12.41 4.78 -13.68
N ILE A 72 -11.51 3.79 -13.58
CA ILE A 72 -10.90 3.12 -14.74
C ILE A 72 -11.95 2.48 -15.68
N VAL A 73 -13.04 1.94 -15.12
CA VAL A 73 -14.11 1.32 -15.93
C VAL A 73 -14.79 2.37 -16.81
N GLU A 74 -15.08 3.56 -16.26
CA GLU A 74 -15.62 4.68 -17.03
C GLU A 74 -14.68 5.03 -18.19
N TYR A 75 -13.39 5.18 -17.92
CA TYR A 75 -12.43 5.62 -18.93
C TYR A 75 -12.28 4.60 -20.07
N LEU A 76 -12.40 3.31 -19.76
CA LEU A 76 -12.44 2.25 -20.76
C LEU A 76 -13.69 2.32 -21.64
N VAL A 77 -14.86 2.53 -21.03
CA VAL A 77 -16.13 2.65 -21.75
C VAL A 77 -16.15 3.91 -22.62
N GLN A 78 -15.65 5.04 -22.13
CA GLN A 78 -15.53 6.28 -22.91
C GLN A 78 -14.62 6.11 -24.14
N CYS A 79 -13.56 5.30 -24.02
CA CYS A 79 -12.59 5.11 -25.10
C CYS A 79 -13.03 4.06 -26.14
N TYR A 80 -13.66 2.96 -25.71
CA TYR A 80 -13.94 1.80 -26.55
C TYR A 80 -15.43 1.52 -26.77
N GLY A 81 -16.31 2.30 -26.14
CA GLY A 81 -17.74 2.06 -26.11
C GLY A 81 -18.14 0.93 -25.16
N GLU A 82 -19.45 0.79 -24.94
CA GLU A 82 -20.02 -0.34 -24.24
C GLU A 82 -19.95 -1.59 -25.13
N GLY A 83 -19.31 -2.65 -24.66
CA GLY A 83 -19.18 -3.87 -25.43
C GLY A 83 -18.37 -4.95 -24.73
N VAL A 84 -18.10 -6.03 -25.46
CA VAL A 84 -17.37 -7.20 -24.91
C VAL A 84 -15.97 -6.81 -24.44
N PHE A 85 -15.25 -5.97 -25.17
CA PHE A 85 -13.89 -5.57 -24.78
C PHE A 85 -13.87 -4.79 -23.46
N SER A 86 -14.65 -3.71 -23.34
CA SER A 86 -14.73 -2.91 -22.12
C SER A 86 -15.30 -3.73 -20.95
N GLY A 87 -16.30 -4.58 -21.21
CA GLY A 87 -16.84 -5.52 -20.21
C GLY A 87 -15.81 -6.53 -19.71
N SER A 88 -15.09 -7.22 -20.60
CA SER A 88 -14.08 -8.23 -20.25
C SER A 88 -12.92 -7.62 -19.46
N VAL A 89 -12.40 -6.46 -19.87
CA VAL A 89 -11.34 -5.76 -19.12
C VAL A 89 -11.82 -5.31 -17.75
N SER A 90 -13.08 -4.87 -17.63
CA SER A 90 -13.69 -4.50 -16.35
C SER A 90 -13.84 -5.69 -15.40
N VAL A 91 -14.21 -6.87 -15.93
CA VAL A 91 -14.26 -8.11 -15.14
C VAL A 91 -12.86 -8.55 -14.70
N LEU A 92 -11.85 -8.47 -15.58
CA LEU A 92 -10.46 -8.75 -15.20
C LEU A 92 -9.98 -7.81 -14.09
N PHE A 93 -10.33 -6.54 -14.19
CA PHE A 93 -10.04 -5.56 -13.15
C PHE A 93 -10.73 -5.90 -11.83
N TYR A 94 -11.99 -6.33 -11.85
CA TYR A 94 -12.70 -6.80 -10.66
C TYR A 94 -12.00 -8.01 -10.01
N LEU A 95 -11.59 -9.00 -10.82
CA LEU A 95 -10.83 -10.15 -10.33
C LEU A 95 -9.48 -9.74 -9.72
N SER A 96 -8.78 -8.77 -10.30
CA SER A 96 -7.53 -8.24 -9.73
C SER A 96 -7.75 -7.62 -8.34
N ALA A 97 -8.87 -6.92 -8.13
CA ALA A 97 -9.22 -6.37 -6.83
C ALA A 97 -9.51 -7.47 -5.79
N MET A 98 -10.10 -8.60 -6.19
CA MET A 98 -10.30 -9.76 -5.31
C MET A 98 -8.96 -10.35 -4.84
N VAL A 99 -7.97 -10.44 -5.72
CA VAL A 99 -6.61 -10.89 -5.36
C VAL A 99 -5.96 -9.92 -4.37
N ALA A 100 -6.11 -8.62 -4.58
CA ALA A 100 -5.61 -7.61 -3.63
C ALA A 100 -6.27 -7.73 -2.25
N ILE A 101 -7.59 -7.94 -2.18
CA ILE A 101 -8.31 -8.17 -0.92
C ILE A 101 -7.80 -9.44 -0.22
N ALA A 102 -7.56 -10.53 -0.96
CA ALA A 102 -7.00 -11.76 -0.41
C ALA A 102 -5.59 -11.53 0.17
N MET A 103 -4.75 -10.75 -0.52
CA MET A 103 -3.42 -10.37 -0.02
C MET A 103 -3.50 -9.57 1.28
N VAL A 104 -4.39 -8.57 1.36
CA VAL A 104 -4.60 -7.77 2.57
C VAL A 104 -5.11 -8.63 3.73
N ALA A 105 -6.06 -9.53 3.48
CA ALA A 105 -6.53 -10.48 4.49
C ALA A 105 -5.41 -11.41 4.97
N LYS A 106 -4.56 -11.88 4.05
CA LYS A 106 -3.41 -12.72 4.40
C LYS A 106 -2.35 -11.98 5.21
N THR A 107 -2.15 -10.70 4.90
CA THR A 107 -1.30 -9.77 5.68
C THR A 107 -1.82 -9.69 7.11
N PHE A 108 -3.10 -9.38 7.29
CA PHE A 108 -3.75 -9.31 8.58
C PHE A 108 -3.57 -10.62 9.37
N GLY A 109 -3.82 -11.76 8.72
CA GLY A 109 -3.65 -13.07 9.36
C GLY A 109 -2.22 -13.33 9.81
N THR A 110 -1.23 -12.87 9.05
CA THR A 110 0.20 -13.11 9.33
C THR A 110 0.65 -12.31 10.54
N TYR A 111 0.36 -11.01 10.53
CA TYR A 111 0.65 -10.13 11.67
C TYR A 111 -0.11 -10.57 12.94
N THR A 112 -1.38 -10.95 12.81
CA THR A 112 -2.18 -11.43 13.95
C THR A 112 -1.63 -12.74 14.52
N THR A 113 -1.24 -13.68 13.65
CA THR A 113 -0.65 -14.96 14.09
C THR A 113 0.65 -14.73 14.83
N MET A 114 1.53 -13.89 14.28
CA MET A 114 2.81 -13.60 14.93
C MET A 114 2.62 -12.86 16.26
N MET A 115 1.62 -11.97 16.36
CA MET A 115 1.32 -11.22 17.59
C MET A 115 0.70 -12.08 18.70
N ILE A 116 -0.21 -13.00 18.37
CA ILE A 116 -0.97 -13.79 19.35
C ILE A 116 -0.30 -15.14 19.64
N ILE A 117 0.15 -15.84 18.59
CA ILE A 117 0.69 -17.19 18.69
C ILE A 117 2.22 -17.17 18.83
N GLY A 118 2.90 -16.12 18.34
CA GLY A 118 4.36 -15.95 18.47
C GLY A 118 5.20 -16.82 17.54
N GLN A 119 4.57 -17.54 16.61
CA GLN A 119 5.23 -18.38 15.61
C GLN A 119 4.48 -18.33 14.27
N ASP A 120 5.22 -18.41 13.17
CA ASP A 120 4.62 -18.53 11.85
C ASP A 120 3.94 -19.90 11.71
N ASN A 121 2.60 -19.89 11.68
CA ASN A 121 1.79 -21.09 11.57
C ASN A 121 0.66 -20.88 10.56
N LYS A 122 0.83 -21.49 9.37
CA LYS A 122 -0.08 -21.35 8.24
C LYS A 122 -1.56 -21.59 8.60
N PHE A 123 -1.85 -22.55 9.48
CA PHE A 123 -3.22 -22.84 9.90
C PHE A 123 -3.87 -21.63 10.60
N TRP A 124 -3.16 -21.01 11.54
CA TRP A 124 -3.65 -19.82 12.23
C TRP A 124 -3.72 -18.60 11.32
N VAL A 125 -2.74 -18.44 10.43
CA VAL A 125 -2.76 -17.36 9.45
C VAL A 125 -4.01 -17.47 8.57
N ASP A 126 -4.33 -18.66 8.06
CA ASP A 126 -5.52 -18.88 7.24
C ASP A 126 -6.82 -18.64 8.03
N ILE A 127 -6.89 -19.09 9.30
CA ILE A 127 -8.04 -18.83 10.18
C ILE A 127 -8.27 -17.33 10.38
N PHE A 128 -7.24 -16.57 10.76
CA PHE A 128 -7.39 -15.13 10.98
C PHE A 128 -7.70 -14.37 9.68
N SER A 129 -7.14 -14.81 8.55
CA SER A 129 -7.43 -14.23 7.24
C SER A 129 -8.89 -14.41 6.83
N VAL A 130 -9.44 -15.62 7.00
CA VAL A 130 -10.87 -15.88 6.75
C VAL A 130 -11.74 -15.15 7.76
N GLY A 131 -11.33 -15.13 9.03
CA GLY A 131 -12.03 -14.43 10.11
C GLY A 131 -12.23 -12.95 9.80
N ILE A 132 -11.17 -12.23 9.41
CA ILE A 132 -11.26 -10.80 9.11
C ILE A 132 -12.15 -10.53 7.88
N LEU A 133 -12.09 -11.37 6.85
CA LEU A 133 -12.98 -11.26 5.68
C LEU A 133 -14.45 -11.43 6.06
N LEU A 134 -14.78 -12.43 6.87
CA LEU A 134 -16.14 -12.64 7.36
C LEU A 134 -16.60 -11.47 8.21
N THR A 135 -15.75 -10.94 9.09
CA THR A 135 -16.06 -9.75 9.90
C THR A 135 -16.42 -8.56 9.00
N PHE A 136 -15.58 -8.21 8.02
CA PHE A 136 -15.87 -7.09 7.13
C PHE A 136 -17.09 -7.34 6.23
N MET A 137 -17.33 -8.57 5.81
CA MET A 137 -18.55 -8.96 5.10
C MET A 137 -19.79 -8.69 5.97
N PHE A 138 -19.81 -9.12 7.22
CA PHE A 138 -20.95 -8.87 8.12
C PHE A 138 -21.13 -7.39 8.43
N ILE A 139 -20.05 -6.63 8.63
CA ILE A 139 -20.14 -5.17 8.80
C ILE A 139 -20.73 -4.51 7.54
N ASN A 140 -20.32 -4.96 6.35
CA ASN A 140 -20.85 -4.44 5.10
C ASN A 140 -22.35 -4.72 4.96
N LEU A 141 -22.81 -5.92 5.33
CA LEU A 141 -24.23 -6.30 5.35
C LEU A 141 -25.05 -5.50 6.38
N ALA A 142 -24.46 -5.12 7.51
CA ALA A 142 -25.13 -4.37 8.58
C ALA A 142 -25.29 -2.86 8.29
N GLY A 143 -24.64 -2.34 7.23
CA GLY A 143 -24.66 -0.94 6.85
C GLY A 143 -23.32 -0.24 7.12
N ALA A 144 -22.56 -0.03 6.04
CA ALA A 144 -21.16 0.45 6.08
C ALA A 144 -20.96 1.93 6.48
N SER A 145 -21.99 2.64 6.93
CA SER A 145 -21.91 4.08 7.21
C SER A 145 -20.97 4.44 8.37
N ILE A 146 -20.64 3.46 9.24
CA ILE A 146 -19.71 3.61 10.37
C ILE A 146 -18.24 3.47 9.93
N ILE A 147 -17.94 2.72 8.86
CA ILE A 147 -16.55 2.41 8.45
C ILE A 147 -15.86 3.65 7.86
N ALA A 148 -16.57 4.42 7.03
CA ALA A 148 -15.96 5.49 6.23
C ALA A 148 -15.37 6.65 7.06
N LYS A 149 -15.89 6.91 8.28
CA LYS A 149 -15.33 7.94 9.17
C LYS A 149 -14.08 7.47 9.94
N SER A 150 -13.97 6.17 10.18
CA SER A 150 -12.85 5.58 10.93
C SER A 150 -11.58 5.45 10.09
N GLU A 151 -11.71 5.35 8.76
CA GLU A 151 -10.59 5.15 7.84
C GLU A 151 -9.52 6.25 7.93
N ASN A 152 -9.92 7.53 7.91
CA ASN A 152 -8.97 8.65 8.00
C ASN A 152 -8.15 8.62 9.30
N ILE A 153 -8.77 8.24 10.42
CA ILE A 153 -8.10 8.15 11.72
C ILE A 153 -7.07 7.02 11.69
N ILE A 154 -7.44 5.85 11.15
CA ILE A 154 -6.55 4.69 11.02
C ILE A 154 -5.35 5.03 10.13
N VAL A 155 -5.58 5.72 9.01
CA VAL A 155 -4.51 6.15 8.09
C VAL A 155 -3.53 7.08 8.76
N ILE A 156 -4.01 8.12 9.46
CA ILE A 156 -3.14 9.05 10.18
C ILE A 156 -2.35 8.33 11.27
N PHE A 157 -3.00 7.41 12.00
CA PHE A 157 -2.36 6.63 13.05
C PHE A 157 -1.23 5.74 12.51
N LYS A 158 -1.51 4.90 11.50
CA LYS A 158 -0.48 4.01 10.91
C LYS A 158 0.67 4.78 10.27
N LEU A 159 0.36 5.91 9.61
CA LEU A 159 1.39 6.78 9.03
C LEU A 159 2.27 7.40 10.10
N SER A 160 1.68 7.85 11.21
CA SER A 160 2.44 8.43 12.31
C SER A 160 3.41 7.42 12.90
N ILE A 161 2.96 6.17 13.11
CA ILE A 161 3.82 5.07 13.58
C ILE A 161 4.94 4.81 12.59
N LEU A 162 4.63 4.68 11.29
CA LEU A 162 5.61 4.35 10.27
C LEU A 162 6.67 5.46 10.10
N ILE A 163 6.24 6.73 10.11
CA ILE A 163 7.15 7.88 10.03
C ILE A 163 8.04 7.94 11.27
N LEU A 164 7.46 7.81 12.47
CA LEU A 164 8.20 7.85 13.72
C LEU A 164 9.22 6.70 13.80
N PHE A 165 8.79 5.49 13.46
CA PHE A 165 9.69 4.34 13.34
C PHE A 165 10.83 4.63 12.39
N THR A 166 10.53 5.12 11.18
CA THR A 166 11.54 5.42 10.16
C THR A 166 12.56 6.42 10.69
N ILE A 167 12.11 7.56 11.23
CA ILE A 167 12.99 8.60 11.78
C ILE A 167 13.89 8.05 12.88
N ILE A 168 13.33 7.28 13.83
CA ILE A 168 14.10 6.73 14.94
C ILE A 168 15.09 5.68 14.44
N ALA A 169 14.67 4.78 13.55
CA ALA A 169 15.50 3.74 12.97
C ALA A 169 16.73 4.30 12.24
N PHE A 170 16.64 5.50 11.65
CA PHE A 170 17.80 6.19 11.06
C PHE A 170 18.95 6.45 12.06
N PHE A 171 18.66 6.60 13.36
CA PHE A 171 19.69 6.78 14.38
C PHE A 171 20.41 5.48 14.78
N TYR A 172 19.86 4.32 14.41
CA TYR A 172 20.40 3.00 14.73
C TYR A 172 20.96 2.27 13.52
N ILE A 173 20.97 2.90 12.33
CA ILE A 173 21.48 2.29 11.11
C ILE A 173 22.92 1.83 11.30
N ASN A 174 23.17 0.57 11.00
CA ASN A 174 24.48 0.01 10.78
C ASN A 174 24.81 0.06 9.27
N PRO A 175 25.74 0.92 8.81
CA PRO A 175 26.08 1.06 7.40
C PRO A 175 26.58 -0.24 6.75
N ASP A 176 27.16 -1.17 7.51
CA ASP A 176 27.65 -2.44 6.99
C ASP A 176 26.49 -3.31 6.48
N LEU A 177 25.30 -3.21 7.08
CA LEU A 177 24.11 -3.94 6.65
C LEU A 177 23.58 -3.44 5.30
N LEU A 178 23.89 -2.19 4.92
CA LEU A 178 23.52 -1.60 3.62
C LEU A 178 24.52 -1.93 2.49
N SER A 179 25.59 -2.67 2.80
CA SER A 179 26.59 -3.08 1.83
C SER A 179 25.98 -3.85 0.65
N ILE A 180 26.35 -3.49 -0.57
CA ILE A 180 25.89 -4.17 -1.79
C ILE A 180 26.84 -5.29 -2.25
N LYS A 181 27.86 -5.63 -1.46
CA LYS A 181 28.88 -6.63 -1.84
C LYS A 181 28.27 -8.00 -2.13
N ASP A 182 27.29 -8.39 -1.32
CA ASP A 182 26.56 -9.66 -1.44
C ASP A 182 25.16 -9.47 -2.03
N ALA A 183 24.92 -8.34 -2.71
CA ALA A 183 23.63 -8.06 -3.30
C ALA A 183 23.28 -9.09 -4.39
N PRO A 184 22.00 -9.51 -4.50
CA PRO A 184 21.55 -10.35 -5.60
C PRO A 184 21.86 -9.73 -6.97
N PRO A 185 21.90 -10.54 -8.05
CA PRO A 185 22.14 -10.04 -9.39
C PRO A 185 21.18 -8.89 -9.76
N ILE A 186 21.70 -7.84 -10.42
CA ILE A 186 20.92 -6.64 -10.82
C ILE A 186 19.64 -7.01 -11.59
N LYS A 187 19.63 -8.12 -12.35
CA LYS A 187 18.43 -8.61 -13.05
C LYS A 187 17.24 -8.86 -12.10
N ASN A 188 17.50 -9.18 -10.84
CA ASN A 188 16.46 -9.43 -9.84
C ASN A 188 15.71 -8.15 -9.46
N ILE A 189 16.33 -6.97 -9.61
CA ILE A 189 15.65 -5.68 -9.44
C ILE A 189 14.43 -5.66 -10.37
N PHE A 190 14.60 -5.98 -11.65
CA PHE A 190 13.50 -6.00 -12.61
C PHE A 190 12.35 -6.94 -12.21
N SER A 191 12.67 -8.10 -11.63
CA SER A 191 11.66 -9.02 -11.12
C SER A 191 10.90 -8.46 -9.91
N SER A 192 11.59 -7.75 -9.02
CA SER A 192 10.98 -7.13 -7.83
C SER A 192 10.19 -5.85 -8.14
N ILE A 193 10.41 -5.21 -9.30
CA ILE A 193 9.66 -3.99 -9.70
C ILE A 193 8.16 -4.26 -9.69
N ALA A 194 7.70 -5.43 -10.14
CA ALA A 194 6.28 -5.78 -10.16
C ALA A 194 5.64 -5.72 -8.76
N LEU A 195 6.31 -6.26 -7.73
CA LEU A 195 5.85 -6.19 -6.35
C LEU A 195 5.88 -4.76 -5.82
N THR A 196 6.96 -4.02 -6.08
CA THR A 196 7.05 -2.64 -5.62
C THR A 196 6.06 -1.72 -6.33
N PHE A 197 5.74 -1.95 -7.61
CA PHE A 197 4.68 -1.23 -8.32
C PHE A 197 3.31 -1.54 -7.72
N PHE A 198 3.04 -2.81 -7.39
CA PHE A 198 1.82 -3.19 -6.70
C PHE A 198 1.68 -2.47 -5.34
N ALA A 199 2.79 -2.21 -4.64
CA ALA A 199 2.78 -1.42 -3.40
C ALA A 199 2.27 0.03 -3.58
N TYR A 200 2.29 0.57 -4.81
CA TYR A 200 1.75 1.88 -5.14
C TYR A 200 0.32 1.83 -5.69
N GLU A 201 -0.26 0.67 -5.99
CA GLU A 201 -1.53 0.56 -6.72
C GLU A 201 -2.65 1.44 -6.11
N GLY A 202 -2.66 1.60 -4.78
CA GLY A 202 -3.63 2.40 -4.05
C GLY A 202 -3.82 3.85 -4.51
N PHE A 203 -2.89 4.45 -5.26
CA PHE A 203 -3.06 5.82 -5.80
C PHE A 203 -4.34 5.96 -6.64
N ARG A 204 -4.76 4.88 -7.32
CA ARG A 204 -5.87 4.91 -8.25
C ARG A 204 -7.23 5.11 -7.56
N VAL A 205 -7.33 4.84 -6.25
CA VAL A 205 -8.56 5.09 -5.48
C VAL A 205 -8.95 6.58 -5.52
N ILE A 206 -7.97 7.48 -5.71
CA ILE A 206 -8.21 8.92 -5.87
C ILE A 206 -9.15 9.19 -7.05
N THR A 207 -9.08 8.42 -8.15
CA THR A 207 -9.94 8.67 -9.33
C THR A 207 -11.42 8.44 -9.03
N ASN A 208 -11.76 7.58 -8.07
CA ASN A 208 -13.14 7.30 -7.69
C ASN A 208 -13.79 8.47 -6.93
N THR A 209 -12.99 9.42 -6.45
CA THR A 209 -13.47 10.64 -5.78
C THR A 209 -13.77 11.77 -6.77
N ALA A 210 -13.56 11.57 -8.07
CA ALA A 210 -13.62 12.64 -9.07
C ALA A 210 -14.97 13.38 -9.09
N GLU A 211 -16.10 12.68 -8.96
CA GLU A 211 -17.43 13.32 -8.92
C GLU A 211 -17.61 14.21 -7.67
N ASP A 212 -17.12 13.74 -6.52
CA ASP A 212 -17.27 14.41 -5.22
C ASP A 212 -16.18 15.46 -4.94
N MET A 213 -15.22 15.61 -5.84
CA MET A 213 -14.07 16.47 -5.65
C MET A 213 -14.39 17.92 -6.02
N GLU A 214 -14.03 18.88 -5.16
CA GLU A 214 -14.31 20.33 -5.29
C GLU A 214 -14.02 20.85 -6.70
N ASN A 215 -12.80 20.61 -7.19
CA ASN A 215 -12.34 21.00 -8.52
C ASN A 215 -11.47 19.89 -9.14
N PRO A 216 -12.07 18.86 -9.76
CA PRO A 216 -11.34 17.70 -10.27
C PRO A 216 -10.30 18.10 -11.33
N ALA A 217 -10.63 19.06 -12.19
CA ALA A 217 -9.75 19.55 -13.25
C ALA A 217 -8.40 20.10 -12.73
N LYS A 218 -8.39 20.70 -11.52
CA LYS A 218 -7.18 21.26 -10.91
C LYS A 218 -6.57 20.37 -9.83
N LEU A 219 -7.41 19.68 -9.07
CA LEU A 219 -6.99 18.96 -7.86
C LEU A 219 -6.61 17.52 -8.14
N MET A 220 -7.25 16.83 -9.09
CA MET A 220 -7.04 15.40 -9.34
C MET A 220 -5.56 15.06 -9.58
N LEU A 221 -4.93 15.75 -10.53
CA LEU A 221 -3.52 15.54 -10.86
C LEU A 221 -2.59 15.92 -9.69
N LYS A 222 -2.91 16.99 -8.97
CA LYS A 222 -2.11 17.42 -7.82
C LYS A 222 -2.19 16.39 -6.69
N SER A 223 -3.39 15.93 -6.34
CA SER A 223 -3.60 14.90 -5.32
C SER A 223 -2.85 13.62 -5.68
N MET A 224 -2.95 13.19 -6.95
CA MET A 224 -2.28 12.00 -7.46
C MET A 224 -0.75 12.07 -7.32
N ILE A 225 -0.14 13.14 -7.85
CA ILE A 225 1.31 13.32 -7.82
C ILE A 225 1.83 13.46 -6.39
N ILE A 226 1.17 14.28 -5.56
CA ILE A 226 1.59 14.48 -4.15
C ILE A 226 1.54 13.17 -3.39
N ALA A 227 0.46 12.40 -3.52
CA ALA A 227 0.32 11.12 -2.82
C ALA A 227 1.42 10.13 -3.25
N ILE A 228 1.66 9.97 -4.56
CA ILE A 228 2.67 9.02 -5.08
C ILE A 228 4.07 9.46 -4.68
N LEU A 229 4.44 10.74 -4.81
CA LEU A 229 5.78 11.22 -4.43
C LEU A 229 6.04 11.09 -2.94
N PHE A 230 5.04 11.39 -2.11
CA PHE A 230 5.14 11.22 -0.66
C PHE A 230 5.37 9.75 -0.31
N VAL A 231 4.55 8.84 -0.84
CA VAL A 231 4.66 7.41 -0.57
C VAL A 231 5.97 6.84 -1.12
N MET A 232 6.41 7.27 -2.29
CA MET A 232 7.70 6.85 -2.86
C MET A 232 8.86 7.24 -1.96
N THR A 233 8.87 8.49 -1.47
CA THR A 233 9.90 8.96 -0.52
C THR A 233 9.84 8.15 0.78
N LEU A 234 8.64 7.92 1.31
CA LEU A 234 8.42 7.14 2.52
C LEU A 234 8.92 5.70 2.36
N TYR A 235 8.58 5.03 1.26
CA TYR A 235 8.97 3.63 1.01
C TYR A 235 10.48 3.46 0.86
N ILE A 236 11.14 4.41 0.19
CA ILE A 236 12.60 4.43 0.10
C ILE A 236 13.21 4.63 1.49
N ALA A 237 12.71 5.60 2.27
CA ALA A 237 13.18 5.85 3.62
C ALA A 237 12.99 4.64 4.55
N VAL A 238 11.82 4.01 4.50
CA VAL A 238 11.50 2.76 5.24
C VAL A 238 12.42 1.63 4.81
N THR A 239 12.76 1.53 3.52
CA THR A 239 13.71 0.52 3.04
C THR A 239 15.07 0.70 3.70
N PHE A 240 15.62 1.93 3.74
CA PHE A 240 16.89 2.18 4.43
C PHE A 240 16.79 1.93 5.93
N ALA A 241 15.67 2.30 6.56
CA ALA A 241 15.43 2.01 7.97
C ALA A 241 15.44 0.50 8.26
N VAL A 242 14.76 -0.31 7.45
CA VAL A 242 14.67 -1.77 7.64
C VAL A 242 16.00 -2.45 7.33
N PHE A 243 16.58 -2.22 6.16
CA PHE A 243 17.80 -2.88 5.72
C PHE A 243 19.07 -2.37 6.43
N GLY A 244 19.00 -1.18 7.03
CA GLY A 244 20.06 -0.66 7.89
C GLY A 244 20.01 -1.17 9.32
N ASN A 245 18.93 -1.82 9.75
CA ASN A 245 18.74 -2.31 11.12
C ASN A 245 18.56 -3.82 11.23
N LEU A 246 18.18 -4.51 10.15
CA LEU A 246 17.94 -5.94 10.14
C LEU A 246 18.82 -6.63 9.07
N PRO A 247 19.60 -7.68 9.42
CA PRO A 247 20.38 -8.42 8.43
C PRO A 247 19.50 -9.03 7.33
N LEU A 248 20.00 -9.04 6.08
CA LEU A 248 19.26 -9.57 4.93
C LEU A 248 18.72 -11.01 5.13
N PRO A 249 19.46 -11.97 5.74
CA PRO A 249 18.92 -13.28 6.03
C PRO A 249 17.70 -13.27 6.98
N GLU A 250 17.67 -12.34 7.93
CA GLU A 250 16.54 -12.16 8.84
C GLU A 250 15.35 -11.50 8.15
N ILE A 251 15.59 -10.54 7.24
CA ILE A 251 14.55 -9.98 6.36
C ILE A 251 13.93 -11.07 5.50
N ILE A 252 14.75 -11.94 4.89
CA ILE A 252 14.28 -13.06 4.06
C ILE A 252 13.47 -14.06 4.88
N LYS A 253 13.90 -14.33 6.12
CA LYS A 253 13.19 -15.22 7.04
C LYS A 253 11.86 -14.64 7.50
N ALA A 254 11.83 -13.35 7.83
CA ALA A 254 10.64 -12.67 8.34
C ALA A 254 9.64 -12.34 7.22
N LYS A 255 10.13 -12.08 6.00
CA LYS A 255 9.35 -11.89 4.77
C LYS A 255 8.13 -10.99 4.96
N ASP A 256 6.95 -11.57 5.15
CA ASP A 256 5.65 -10.92 5.28
C ASP A 256 5.54 -9.97 6.49
N TYR A 257 6.39 -10.12 7.51
CA TYR A 257 6.42 -9.25 8.70
C TYR A 257 7.80 -8.60 8.94
N ALA A 258 8.67 -8.56 7.92
CA ALA A 258 10.03 -8.03 8.03
C ALA A 258 10.09 -6.59 8.59
N LEU A 259 9.09 -5.77 8.27
CA LEU A 259 9.03 -4.39 8.75
C LEU A 259 8.83 -4.33 10.28
N ALA A 260 7.98 -5.19 10.84
CA ALA A 260 7.84 -5.28 12.30
C ALA A 260 9.06 -5.94 12.97
N GLU A 261 9.69 -6.92 12.33
CA GLU A 261 10.93 -7.52 12.84
C GLU A 261 12.05 -6.49 12.95
N ALA A 262 12.17 -5.61 11.96
CA ALA A 262 13.15 -4.52 11.95
C ALA A 262 12.90 -3.43 13.02
N ALA A 263 11.77 -3.46 13.72
CA ALA A 263 11.53 -2.61 14.88
C ALA A 263 12.16 -3.15 16.17
N LYS A 264 12.50 -4.45 16.24
CA LYS A 264 13.09 -5.04 17.45
C LYS A 264 14.46 -4.46 17.83
N PRO A 265 15.41 -4.22 16.90
CA PRO A 265 16.71 -3.66 17.26
C PRO A 265 16.63 -2.32 17.98
N ALA A 266 15.70 -1.45 17.58
CA ALA A 266 15.54 -0.10 18.16
C ALA A 266 14.59 -0.06 19.37
N PHE A 267 13.56 -0.92 19.42
CA PHE A 267 12.44 -0.80 20.35
C PHE A 267 12.07 -2.11 21.09
N GLY A 268 12.82 -3.18 20.86
CA GLY A 268 12.52 -4.52 21.36
C GLY A 268 11.16 -5.05 20.91
N GLU A 269 10.62 -5.99 21.69
CA GLU A 269 9.31 -6.62 21.42
C GLU A 269 8.13 -5.63 21.39
N MET A 270 8.27 -4.49 22.07
CA MET A 270 7.23 -3.45 22.02
C MET A 270 7.17 -2.79 20.64
N GLY A 271 8.32 -2.55 20.00
CA GLY A 271 8.37 -2.04 18.64
C GLY A 271 7.72 -2.97 17.64
N PHE A 272 8.01 -4.27 17.76
CA PHE A 272 7.36 -5.30 16.94
C PHE A 272 5.83 -5.20 17.07
N LYS A 273 5.30 -5.18 18.29
CA LYS A 273 3.85 -5.13 18.54
C LYS A 273 3.21 -3.84 18.02
N ILE A 274 3.84 -2.68 18.24
CA ILE A 274 3.33 -1.40 17.73
C ILE A 274 3.28 -1.42 16.20
N MET A 275 4.32 -1.96 15.56
CA MET A 275 4.37 -2.03 14.11
C MET A 275 3.38 -3.05 13.54
N ALA A 276 3.22 -4.19 14.21
CA ALA A 276 2.20 -5.17 13.87
C ALA A 276 0.79 -4.56 13.97
N ILE A 277 0.49 -3.81 15.03
CA ILE A 277 -0.79 -3.10 15.17
C ILE A 277 -1.00 -2.07 14.05
N ALA A 278 0.05 -1.39 13.59
CA ALA A 278 -0.06 -0.45 12.47
C ALA A 278 -0.33 -1.14 11.12
N ALA A 279 0.00 -2.43 11.00
CA ALA A 279 -0.21 -3.24 9.81
C ALA A 279 -1.62 -3.88 9.74
N LEU A 280 -2.32 -4.00 10.87
CA LEU A 280 -3.68 -4.55 10.99
C LEU A 280 -4.76 -3.51 10.64
#